data_AF-A0A1F9ETA3-F1
#
_entry.id   AF-A0A1F9ETA3-F1
#
_cell.length_a   1.000
_cell.length_b   1.000
_cell.length_c   1.000
_cell.angle_alpha   90.00
_cell.angle_beta   90.00
_cell.angle_gamma   90.00
#
_symmetry.space_group_name_H-M   'P 1'
#
loop_
_entity.id
_entity.type
_entity.pdbx_description
1 polymer ?
#
loop_
_entity_poly.entity_id
_entity_poly.type
_entity_poly.pdbx_seq_one_letter_code
_entity_poly.pdbx_strand_id
1 'polypeptide(L)'
;MLNNSTPAYDNNGNLITKTLGSNITSYSWDFNDMLPQVTKDGNTYTYRYDALGDRVARIENGAETRYAGGLAETDSSGNITAYYVYGLGLISKITPSNQAYYYHYDGIGSTVAISDSTGAIVNRYAYDPFGQVVNQEETIPNPFKYVGQFGVMDEGNGLLYMRARYYDPEAGRFISKDPIGFAGGDINLYSYVANNPVNGIDPWGLIRAVFNAGGHIWIPPTAGSFGLNFSSEWWGLSYYKNEYKGMSKEFVIGSLWDVGVSAGISGLSGCENGTERTLAFGLGKYLGFQFTFKGDKLDAITAGWGRGWSLPVTFTIPWNV
;
A
#
# COMPACT_ATOMS: atom_id res chain seq x y z
N MET A 1 19.18 18.27 -6.18
CA MET A 1 19.90 17.65 -7.31
C MET A 1 21.31 17.37 -6.84
N LEU A 2 21.74 16.11 -6.79
CA LEU A 2 23.09 15.75 -6.29
C LEU A 2 23.75 14.54 -6.98
N ASN A 3 23.03 13.81 -7.83
CA ASN A 3 23.62 12.76 -8.67
C ASN A 3 23.96 13.35 -10.04
N ASN A 4 25.24 13.23 -10.45
CA ASN A 4 25.73 13.66 -11.76
C ASN A 4 25.35 12.63 -12.84
N SER A 5 24.05 12.35 -12.94
CA SER A 5 23.49 11.36 -13.84
C SER A 5 22.80 12.01 -15.02
N THR A 6 23.09 11.57 -16.24
CA THR A 6 22.38 12.00 -17.45
C THR A 6 21.32 10.96 -17.84
N PRO A 7 20.03 11.23 -17.59
CA PRO A 7 18.94 10.38 -18.09
C PRO A 7 18.59 10.77 -19.54
N ALA A 8 18.21 9.77 -20.33
CA ALA A 8 17.50 9.97 -21.60
C ALA A 8 16.16 9.23 -21.57
N TYR A 9 15.17 9.75 -22.30
CA TYR A 9 13.81 9.24 -22.34
C TYR A 9 13.36 8.98 -23.79
N ASP A 10 12.41 8.07 -23.98
CA ASP A 10 11.67 7.92 -25.24
C ASP A 10 10.56 8.99 -25.40
N ASN A 11 9.80 8.92 -26.49
CA ASN A 11 8.69 9.85 -26.77
C ASN A 11 7.48 9.66 -25.83
N ASN A 12 7.27 8.46 -25.30
CA ASN A 12 6.22 8.19 -24.31
C ASN A 12 6.61 8.74 -22.94
N GLY A 13 7.91 8.93 -22.69
CA GLY A 13 8.49 9.49 -21.48
C GLY A 13 9.08 8.44 -20.54
N ASN A 14 9.37 7.24 -21.03
CA ASN A 14 10.04 6.19 -20.25
C ASN A 14 11.55 6.36 -20.33
N LEU A 15 12.24 6.17 -19.20
CA LEU A 15 13.69 6.26 -19.11
C LEU A 15 14.35 5.16 -19.95
N ILE A 16 15.13 5.52 -20.98
CA ILE A 16 15.84 4.55 -21.85
C ILE A 16 17.30 4.36 -21.48
N THR A 17 17.95 5.38 -20.90
CA THR A 17 19.30 5.25 -20.31
C THR A 17 19.46 6.13 -19.08
N LYS A 18 20.33 5.69 -18.16
CA LYS A 18 20.83 6.45 -17.01
C LYS A 18 22.33 6.23 -16.92
N THR A 19 23.11 7.26 -17.24
CA THR A 19 24.58 7.22 -17.11
C THR A 19 24.99 7.89 -15.80
N LEU A 20 25.78 7.21 -14.96
CA LEU A 20 26.37 7.74 -13.73
C LEU A 20 27.89 7.56 -13.79
N GLY A 21 28.62 8.66 -14.05
CA GLY A 21 30.06 8.60 -14.30
C GLY A 21 30.37 7.77 -15.57
N SER A 22 31.09 6.66 -15.40
CA SER A 22 31.36 5.67 -16.46
C SER A 22 30.25 4.63 -16.66
N ASN A 23 29.34 4.48 -15.69
CA ASN A 23 28.44 3.34 -15.62
C ASN A 23 27.14 3.68 -16.34
N ILE A 24 26.77 2.90 -17.35
CA ILE A 24 25.55 3.10 -18.14
C ILE A 24 24.57 2.00 -17.78
N THR A 25 23.40 2.38 -17.27
CA THR A 25 22.22 1.50 -17.22
C THR A 25 21.35 1.81 -18.43
N SER A 26 20.95 0.77 -19.16
CA SER A 26 20.04 0.86 -20.31
C SER A 26 18.75 0.11 -20.02
N TYR A 27 17.63 0.65 -20.50
CA TYR A 27 16.29 0.13 -20.27
C TYR A 27 15.59 0.04 -21.63
N SER A 28 14.94 -1.08 -21.92
CA SER A 28 14.15 -1.28 -23.15
C SER A 28 12.68 -1.50 -22.80
N TRP A 29 11.80 -0.78 -23.50
CA TRP A 29 10.36 -0.76 -23.28
C TRP A 29 9.61 -1.40 -24.46
N ASP A 30 8.43 -1.98 -24.18
CA ASP A 30 7.53 -2.50 -25.22
C ASP A 30 6.45 -1.47 -25.62
N PHE A 31 5.51 -1.88 -26.47
CA PHE A 31 4.47 -0.98 -26.98
C PHE A 31 3.35 -0.64 -25.98
N ASN A 32 3.35 -1.25 -24.78
CA ASN A 32 2.40 -1.01 -23.70
C ASN A 32 3.04 -0.22 -22.54
N ASP A 33 4.21 0.38 -22.76
CA ASP A 33 5.05 1.00 -21.72
C ASP A 33 5.43 0.01 -20.59
N MET A 34 5.48 -1.30 -20.88
CA MET A 34 6.09 -2.29 -19.98
C MET A 34 7.60 -2.37 -20.21
N LEU A 35 8.35 -2.74 -19.18
CA LEU A 35 9.81 -2.88 -19.21
C LEU A 35 10.19 -4.37 -19.38
N PRO A 36 10.41 -4.90 -20.60
CA PRO A 36 10.88 -6.27 -20.79
C PRO A 36 12.35 -6.51 -20.38
N GLN A 37 13.23 -5.50 -20.39
CA GLN A 37 14.67 -5.72 -20.11
C GLN A 37 15.42 -4.48 -19.59
N VAL A 38 16.40 -4.74 -18.73
CA VAL A 38 17.40 -3.78 -18.21
C VAL A 38 18.79 -4.38 -18.35
N THR A 39 19.75 -3.58 -18.80
CA THR A 39 21.17 -3.95 -18.86
C THR A 39 21.97 -3.01 -17.96
N LYS A 40 22.72 -3.56 -17.01
CA LYS A 40 23.49 -2.79 -16.02
C LYS A 40 24.80 -3.50 -15.66
N ASP A 41 25.91 -2.77 -15.69
CA ASP A 41 27.24 -3.24 -15.27
C ASP A 41 27.65 -4.59 -15.92
N GLY A 42 27.23 -4.80 -17.17
CA GLY A 42 27.45 -6.03 -17.96
C GLY A 42 26.42 -7.15 -17.76
N ASN A 43 25.55 -7.04 -16.76
CA ASN A 43 24.48 -7.99 -16.47
C ASN A 43 23.20 -7.64 -17.24
N THR A 44 22.43 -8.67 -17.61
CA THR A 44 21.13 -8.50 -18.29
C THR A 44 20.00 -9.09 -17.47
N TYR A 45 19.03 -8.24 -17.15
CA TYR A 45 17.79 -8.55 -16.45
C TYR A 45 16.67 -8.54 -17.49
N THR A 46 15.90 -9.62 -17.61
CA THR A 46 14.76 -9.72 -18.51
C THR A 46 13.53 -10.10 -17.71
N TYR A 47 12.38 -9.50 -18.00
CA TYR A 47 11.12 -9.73 -17.29
C TYR A 47 10.07 -10.26 -18.25
N ARG A 48 9.13 -11.08 -17.75
CA ARG A 48 7.98 -11.58 -18.49
C ARG A 48 6.71 -11.19 -17.76
N TYR A 49 5.73 -10.70 -18.50
CA TYR A 49 4.43 -10.27 -18.02
C TYR A 49 3.34 -11.19 -18.59
N ASP A 50 2.19 -11.27 -17.91
CA ASP A 50 0.99 -11.86 -18.47
C ASP A 50 0.15 -10.84 -19.26
N ALA A 51 -1.07 -11.24 -19.66
CA ALA A 51 -1.98 -10.39 -20.43
C ALA A 51 -2.68 -9.29 -19.61
N LEU A 52 -2.44 -9.22 -18.29
CA LEU A 52 -2.93 -8.17 -17.39
C LEU A 52 -1.83 -7.19 -16.98
N GLY A 53 -0.56 -7.46 -17.32
CA GLY A 53 0.61 -6.67 -16.95
C GLY A 53 1.28 -7.11 -15.65
N ASP A 54 0.82 -8.20 -15.02
CA ASP A 54 1.47 -8.76 -13.84
C ASP A 54 2.74 -9.52 -14.23
N ARG A 55 3.85 -9.29 -13.50
CA ARG A 55 5.13 -9.91 -13.83
C ARG A 55 5.17 -11.36 -13.35
N VAL A 56 5.12 -12.29 -14.30
CA VAL A 56 5.18 -13.74 -14.06
C VAL A 56 6.59 -14.32 -14.03
N ALA A 57 7.62 -13.63 -14.54
CA ALA A 57 9.01 -14.09 -14.39
C ALA A 57 10.07 -12.97 -14.45
N ARG A 58 11.23 -13.27 -13.86
CA ARG A 58 12.51 -12.56 -14.00
C ARG A 58 13.57 -13.55 -14.47
N ILE A 59 14.46 -13.10 -15.34
CA ILE A 59 15.67 -13.82 -15.78
C ILE A 59 16.86 -12.90 -15.56
N GLU A 60 17.83 -13.34 -14.75
CA GLU A 60 19.09 -12.63 -14.51
C GLU A 60 20.25 -13.48 -15.01
N ASN A 61 20.98 -12.99 -16.02
CA ASN A 61 22.11 -13.70 -16.65
C ASN A 61 21.82 -15.17 -17.06
N GLY A 62 20.55 -15.49 -17.34
CA GLY A 62 20.08 -16.83 -17.73
C GLY A 62 19.42 -17.65 -16.61
N ALA A 63 19.54 -17.24 -15.35
CA ALA A 63 18.80 -17.84 -14.23
C ALA A 63 17.37 -17.30 -14.20
N GLU A 64 16.37 -18.16 -14.46
CA GLU A 64 14.94 -17.78 -14.43
C GLU A 64 14.28 -18.11 -13.08
N THR A 65 13.63 -17.09 -12.50
CA THR A 65 12.68 -17.20 -11.38
C THR A 65 11.29 -16.85 -11.89
N ARG A 66 10.31 -17.71 -11.66
CA ARG A 66 8.89 -17.50 -12.01
C ARG A 66 8.04 -17.29 -10.77
N TYR A 67 7.04 -16.42 -10.86
CA TYR A 67 6.19 -16.00 -9.75
C TYR A 67 4.78 -16.57 -9.90
N ALA A 68 4.36 -17.44 -8.98
CA ALA A 68 3.01 -17.98 -8.91
C ALA A 68 2.11 -17.06 -8.09
N GLY A 69 1.61 -15.98 -8.71
CA GLY A 69 0.69 -15.01 -8.08
C GLY A 69 1.24 -14.34 -6.82
N GLY A 70 2.57 -14.22 -6.71
CA GLY A 70 3.25 -13.70 -5.50
C GLY A 70 3.27 -14.64 -4.29
N LEU A 71 2.62 -15.81 -4.35
CA LEU A 71 2.52 -16.80 -3.27
C LEU A 71 3.66 -17.82 -3.27
N ALA A 72 4.29 -18.07 -4.42
CA ALA A 72 5.46 -18.95 -4.52
C ALA A 72 6.39 -18.53 -5.67
N GLU A 73 7.65 -18.92 -5.55
CA GLU A 73 8.66 -18.87 -6.62
C GLU A 73 8.95 -20.27 -7.15
N THR A 74 9.19 -20.39 -8.46
CA THR A 74 9.70 -21.61 -9.10
C THR A 74 10.89 -21.31 -10.01
N ASP A 75 11.71 -22.32 -10.27
CA ASP A 75 12.81 -22.26 -11.25
C ASP A 75 12.33 -22.44 -12.69
N SER A 76 13.28 -22.47 -13.64
CA SER A 76 13.01 -22.70 -15.07
C SER A 76 12.38 -24.08 -15.38
N SER A 77 12.52 -25.07 -14.48
CA SER A 77 11.94 -26.41 -14.57
C SER A 77 10.60 -26.55 -13.83
N GLY A 78 10.16 -25.53 -13.08
CA GLY A 78 8.94 -25.56 -12.27
C GLY A 78 9.11 -26.14 -10.86
N ASN A 79 10.35 -26.39 -10.41
CA ASN A 79 10.59 -26.75 -9.01
C ASN A 79 10.34 -25.53 -8.13
N ILE A 80 9.58 -25.67 -7.05
CA ILE A 80 9.35 -24.58 -6.11
C ILE A 80 10.65 -24.26 -5.37
N THR A 81 10.98 -22.98 -5.24
CA THR A 81 12.18 -22.46 -4.56
C THR A 81 11.84 -21.65 -3.30
N ALA A 82 10.64 -21.08 -3.22
CA ALA A 82 10.10 -20.42 -2.04
C ALA A 82 8.57 -20.44 -2.02
N TYR A 83 7.99 -20.45 -0.82
CA TYR A 83 6.60 -20.09 -0.54
C TYR A 83 6.56 -18.81 0.29
N TYR A 84 5.52 -18.00 0.10
CA TYR A 84 5.30 -16.75 0.83
C TYR A 84 3.96 -16.76 1.55
N VAL A 85 3.99 -16.54 2.87
CA VAL A 85 2.81 -16.51 3.74
C VAL A 85 2.40 -15.07 3.97
N TYR A 86 1.13 -14.75 3.71
CA TYR A 86 0.56 -13.41 3.87
C TYR A 86 -0.57 -13.38 4.91
N GLY A 87 -0.73 -12.23 5.55
CA GLY A 87 -1.90 -11.83 6.33
C GLY A 87 -2.36 -10.45 5.88
N LEU A 88 -2.20 -9.43 6.73
CA LEU A 88 -2.36 -8.01 6.33
C LEU A 88 -1.22 -7.49 5.43
N GLY A 89 -0.15 -8.28 5.31
CA GLY A 89 1.01 -8.10 4.43
C GLY A 89 1.81 -9.40 4.43
N LEU A 90 3.00 -9.42 3.83
CA LEU A 90 3.93 -10.55 3.91
C LEU A 90 4.31 -10.81 5.39
N ILE A 91 4.44 -12.08 5.76
CA ILE A 91 4.78 -12.53 7.13
C ILE A 91 6.04 -13.39 7.13
N SER A 92 6.12 -14.38 6.25
CA SER A 92 7.25 -15.31 6.20
C SER A 92 7.54 -15.88 4.81
N LYS A 93 8.80 -16.25 4.61
CA LYS A 93 9.30 -17.07 3.50
C LYS A 93 9.54 -18.49 4.01
N ILE A 94 9.06 -19.50 3.30
CA ILE A 94 9.30 -20.91 3.63
C ILE A 94 10.02 -21.60 2.46
N THR A 95 11.09 -22.32 2.73
CA THR A 95 11.84 -23.07 1.71
C THR A 95 11.21 -24.44 1.41
N PRO A 96 11.59 -25.10 0.30
CA PRO A 96 11.22 -26.50 0.03
C PRO A 96 11.74 -27.48 1.10
N SER A 97 12.79 -27.11 1.83
CA SER A 97 13.30 -27.84 3.00
C SER A 97 12.50 -27.56 4.30
N ASN A 98 11.36 -26.87 4.20
CA ASN A 98 10.49 -26.46 5.31
C ASN A 98 11.19 -25.58 6.37
N GLN A 99 12.21 -24.81 5.97
CA GLN A 99 12.84 -23.80 6.81
C GLN A 99 12.07 -22.48 6.67
N ALA A 100 11.62 -21.93 7.80
CA ALA A 100 10.84 -20.69 7.85
C ALA A 100 11.72 -19.49 8.24
N TYR A 101 11.49 -18.38 7.56
CA TYR A 101 12.12 -17.08 7.80
C TYR A 101 11.05 -16.01 7.94
N TYR A 102 11.12 -15.20 9.00
CA TYR A 102 10.09 -14.25 9.42
C TYR A 102 10.56 -12.82 9.21
N TYR A 103 9.70 -12.01 8.59
CA TYR A 103 10.00 -10.62 8.26
C TYR A 103 9.68 -9.66 9.42
N HIS A 104 10.54 -8.68 9.62
CA HIS A 104 10.38 -7.61 10.60
C HIS A 104 10.42 -6.26 9.89
N TYR A 105 9.43 -5.40 10.13
CA TYR A 105 9.17 -4.20 9.34
C TYR A 105 9.30 -2.89 10.14
N ASP A 106 9.57 -1.79 9.44
CA ASP A 106 9.40 -0.43 9.96
C ASP A 106 7.93 0.06 9.87
N GLY A 107 7.70 1.33 10.21
CA GLY A 107 6.38 1.95 10.21
C GLY A 107 5.74 2.18 8.84
N ILE A 108 6.46 1.96 7.73
CA ILE A 108 5.93 2.04 6.35
C ILE A 108 5.95 0.68 5.62
N GLY A 109 6.35 -0.40 6.31
CA GLY A 109 6.38 -1.76 5.77
C GLY A 109 7.68 -2.15 5.06
N SER A 110 8.78 -1.43 5.28
CA SER A 110 10.11 -1.83 4.77
C SER A 110 10.75 -2.86 5.69
N THR A 111 11.30 -3.93 5.12
CA THR A 111 11.97 -5.00 5.88
C THR A 111 13.23 -4.44 6.54
N VAL A 112 13.28 -4.36 7.86
CA VAL A 112 14.48 -3.94 8.62
C VAL A 112 15.31 -5.12 9.10
N ALA A 113 14.68 -6.28 9.29
CA ALA A 113 15.37 -7.53 9.61
C ALA A 113 14.58 -8.76 9.12
N ILE A 114 15.27 -9.90 9.02
CA ILE A 114 14.66 -11.22 8.86
C ILE A 114 15.25 -12.15 9.91
N SER A 115 14.42 -12.95 10.60
CA SER A 115 14.86 -13.99 11.53
C SER A 115 14.56 -15.38 11.03
N ASP A 116 15.36 -16.37 11.41
CA ASP A 116 15.04 -17.80 11.21
C ASP A 116 14.05 -18.33 12.27
N SER A 117 13.78 -19.64 12.23
CA SER A 117 12.92 -20.35 13.19
C SER A 117 13.48 -20.52 14.60
N THR A 118 14.75 -20.14 14.84
CA THR A 118 15.33 -20.02 16.19
C THR A 118 15.21 -18.61 16.77
N GLY A 119 14.81 -17.64 15.94
CA GLY A 119 14.83 -16.22 16.26
C GLY A 119 16.16 -15.52 15.99
N ALA A 120 17.15 -16.22 15.42
CA ALA A 120 18.41 -15.61 15.02
C ALA A 120 18.20 -14.70 13.81
N ILE A 121 18.75 -13.48 13.85
CA ILE A 121 18.66 -12.54 12.73
C ILE A 121 19.62 -12.97 11.61
N VAL A 122 19.09 -13.25 10.44
CA VAL A 122 19.85 -13.70 9.25
C VAL A 122 20.10 -12.58 8.25
N ASN A 123 19.17 -11.61 8.14
CA ASN A 123 19.34 -10.41 7.32
C ASN A 123 19.02 -9.13 8.13
N ARG A 124 19.65 -8.01 7.78
CA ARG A 124 19.37 -6.65 8.27
C ARG A 124 19.43 -5.64 7.13
N TYR A 125 18.63 -4.58 7.23
CA TYR A 125 18.65 -3.47 6.27
C TYR A 125 18.49 -2.12 6.97
N ALA A 126 19.13 -1.09 6.42
CA ALA A 126 18.86 0.31 6.68
C ALA A 126 18.70 1.05 5.36
N TYR A 127 17.73 1.97 5.30
CA TYR A 127 17.36 2.72 4.11
C TYR A 127 17.55 4.23 4.31
N ASP A 128 17.78 4.94 3.22
CA ASP A 128 17.49 6.37 3.15
C ASP A 128 15.96 6.61 3.07
N PRO A 129 15.47 7.86 3.22
CA PRO A 129 14.05 8.17 3.11
C PRO A 129 13.38 7.71 1.80
N PHE A 130 14.10 7.67 0.68
CA PHE A 130 13.60 7.27 -0.64
C PHE A 130 13.78 5.77 -0.94
N GLY A 131 14.25 4.98 0.03
CA GLY A 131 14.35 3.52 -0.09
C GLY A 131 15.66 3.01 -0.67
N GLN A 132 16.68 3.85 -0.87
CA GLN A 132 18.02 3.39 -1.19
C GLN A 132 18.61 2.67 0.02
N VAL A 133 19.07 1.43 -0.16
CA VAL A 133 19.74 0.66 0.91
C VAL A 133 21.09 1.32 1.22
N VAL A 134 21.23 1.88 2.42
CA VAL A 134 22.47 2.55 2.89
C VAL A 134 23.36 1.61 3.71
N ASN A 135 22.80 0.53 4.25
CA ASN A 135 23.55 -0.59 4.84
C ASN A 135 22.70 -1.87 4.77
N GLN A 136 23.34 -3.02 4.54
CA GLN A 136 22.67 -4.32 4.63
C GLN A 136 23.62 -5.45 5.03
N GLU A 137 23.05 -6.42 5.73
CA GLU A 137 23.63 -7.74 6.01
C GLU A 137 22.65 -8.77 5.42
N GLU A 138 23.12 -9.67 4.54
CA GLU A 138 22.25 -10.71 3.94
C GLU A 138 22.93 -12.08 4.03
N THR A 139 22.38 -12.97 4.87
CA THR A 139 22.76 -14.40 4.90
C THR A 139 21.90 -15.23 3.94
N ILE A 140 20.69 -14.76 3.62
CA ILE A 140 19.77 -15.41 2.66
C ILE A 140 19.27 -14.44 1.57
N PRO A 141 19.00 -14.92 0.34
CA PRO A 141 18.43 -14.07 -0.72
C PRO A 141 16.99 -13.63 -0.45
N ASN A 142 16.77 -12.31 -0.46
CA ASN A 142 15.47 -11.69 -0.24
C ASN A 142 15.21 -10.51 -1.20
N PRO A 143 14.14 -10.56 -2.03
CA PRO A 143 13.73 -9.41 -2.85
C PRO A 143 12.86 -8.40 -2.06
N PHE A 144 12.18 -8.81 -1.00
CA PHE A 144 11.23 -7.95 -0.28
C PHE A 144 11.97 -7.05 0.72
N LYS A 145 12.49 -5.91 0.24
CA LYS A 145 13.27 -4.93 1.02
C LYS A 145 12.42 -3.71 1.39
N TYR A 146 12.64 -2.57 0.72
CA TYR A 146 11.88 -1.33 0.93
C TYR A 146 10.40 -1.55 0.55
N VAL A 147 9.48 -1.20 1.47
CA VAL A 147 8.02 -1.46 1.34
C VAL A 147 7.68 -2.95 1.08
N GLY A 148 8.60 -3.87 1.44
CA GLY A 148 8.50 -5.30 1.18
C GLY A 148 7.28 -5.99 1.79
N GLN A 149 6.71 -5.45 2.88
CA GLN A 149 5.46 -5.94 3.49
C GLN A 149 4.29 -5.98 2.49
N PHE A 150 4.27 -5.06 1.54
CA PHE A 150 3.21 -4.92 0.53
C PHE A 150 3.61 -5.50 -0.84
N GLY A 151 4.68 -6.31 -0.86
CA GLY A 151 5.13 -7.07 -2.03
C GLY A 151 5.94 -6.27 -3.05
N VAL A 152 6.50 -5.11 -2.67
CA VAL A 152 7.50 -4.41 -3.49
C VAL A 152 8.80 -5.21 -3.51
N MET A 153 9.39 -5.41 -4.69
CA MET A 153 10.58 -6.26 -4.89
C MET A 153 11.80 -5.45 -5.34
N ASP A 154 12.97 -5.71 -4.75
CA ASP A 154 14.29 -5.25 -5.19
C ASP A 154 14.77 -6.06 -6.40
N GLU A 155 15.08 -5.37 -7.49
CA GLU A 155 15.50 -6.00 -8.73
C GLU A 155 17.01 -6.27 -8.83
N GLY A 156 17.81 -5.89 -7.84
CA GLY A 156 19.27 -6.08 -7.81
C GLY A 156 20.03 -5.14 -8.75
N ASN A 157 19.43 -4.78 -9.89
CA ASN A 157 19.88 -3.68 -10.75
C ASN A 157 19.64 -2.28 -10.14
N GLY A 158 18.97 -2.17 -8.99
CA GLY A 158 18.69 -0.90 -8.32
C GLY A 158 17.38 -0.23 -8.77
N LEU A 159 16.51 -0.94 -9.47
CA LEU A 159 15.08 -0.62 -9.51
C LEU A 159 14.32 -1.38 -8.42
N LEU A 160 13.20 -0.81 -7.97
CA LEU A 160 12.17 -1.54 -7.24
C LEU A 160 10.97 -1.79 -8.17
N TYR A 161 10.49 -3.02 -8.24
CA TYR A 161 9.24 -3.37 -8.93
C TYR A 161 8.05 -3.04 -8.02
N MET A 162 7.28 -2.03 -8.41
CA MET A 162 6.04 -1.59 -7.79
C MET A 162 4.85 -1.88 -8.71
N ARG A 163 4.82 -3.09 -9.31
CA ARG A 163 3.75 -3.58 -10.19
C ARG A 163 3.55 -2.75 -11.46
N ALA A 164 2.67 -1.74 -11.46
CA ALA A 164 2.38 -0.94 -12.66
C ALA A 164 3.54 0.00 -13.07
N ARG A 165 4.49 0.26 -12.17
CA ARG A 165 5.71 1.03 -12.45
C ARG A 165 6.95 0.41 -11.83
N TYR A 166 8.10 0.75 -12.39
CA TYR A 166 9.40 0.59 -11.74
C TYR A 166 9.86 1.92 -11.14
N TYR A 167 10.46 1.83 -9.95
CA TYR A 167 10.91 2.97 -9.16
C TYR A 167 12.43 2.95 -8.99
N ASP A 168 13.06 4.12 -9.10
CA ASP A 168 14.50 4.33 -8.94
C ASP A 168 14.76 5.08 -7.63
N PRO A 169 15.13 4.38 -6.53
CA PRO A 169 15.41 5.00 -5.24
C PRO A 169 16.59 5.97 -5.27
N GLU A 170 17.60 5.75 -6.12
CA GLU A 170 18.74 6.68 -6.28
C GLU A 170 18.34 7.98 -6.98
N ALA A 171 17.24 7.97 -7.75
CA ALA A 171 16.64 9.17 -8.34
C ALA A 171 15.43 9.70 -7.55
N GLY A 172 14.94 8.98 -6.55
CA GLY A 172 13.75 9.30 -5.75
C GLY A 172 12.43 9.34 -6.53
N ARG A 173 12.32 8.60 -7.64
CA ARG A 173 11.21 8.75 -8.60
C ARG A 173 10.94 7.49 -9.43
N PHE A 174 9.76 7.41 -10.02
CA PHE A 174 9.44 6.42 -11.07
C PHE A 174 10.20 6.71 -12.37
N ILE A 175 10.49 5.64 -13.13
CA ILE A 175 11.23 5.71 -14.39
C ILE A 175 10.33 5.84 -15.64
N SER A 176 9.04 5.57 -15.49
CA SER A 176 7.97 5.82 -16.47
C SER A 176 6.93 6.80 -15.89
N LYS A 177 6.04 7.32 -16.74
CA LYS A 177 4.90 8.15 -16.30
C LYS A 177 3.87 7.29 -15.58
N ASP A 178 3.04 7.94 -14.78
CA ASP A 178 1.83 7.37 -14.18
C ASP A 178 0.84 6.88 -15.26
N PRO A 179 0.50 5.58 -15.33
CA PRO A 179 -0.47 5.04 -16.29
C PRO A 179 -1.89 5.62 -16.14
N ILE A 180 -2.28 6.03 -14.94
CA ILE A 180 -3.57 6.72 -14.72
C ILE A 180 -3.43 8.26 -14.77
N GLY A 181 -2.23 8.76 -15.09
CA GLY A 181 -1.95 10.18 -15.26
C GLY A 181 -2.28 10.99 -14.00
N PHE A 182 -2.96 12.13 -14.19
CA PHE A 182 -3.32 13.03 -13.09
C PHE A 182 -4.36 12.44 -12.11
N ALA A 183 -4.93 11.26 -12.38
CA ALA A 183 -5.78 10.56 -11.42
C ALA A 183 -4.99 10.03 -10.21
N GLY A 184 -3.67 9.82 -10.33
CA GLY A 184 -2.77 9.49 -9.21
C GLY A 184 -2.60 10.62 -8.17
N GLY A 185 -3.18 11.80 -8.41
CA GLY A 185 -3.27 12.88 -7.42
C GLY A 185 -2.00 13.73 -7.27
N ASP A 186 -1.09 13.69 -8.24
CA ASP A 186 0.06 14.60 -8.37
C ASP A 186 0.15 15.17 -9.80
N ILE A 187 0.75 16.36 -9.93
CA ILE A 187 1.02 17.01 -11.23
C ILE A 187 2.32 16.51 -11.87
N ASN A 188 3.22 15.92 -11.08
CA ASN A 188 4.44 15.28 -11.53
C ASN A 188 4.23 13.76 -11.59
N LEU A 189 3.92 13.27 -12.80
CA LEU A 189 3.60 11.86 -13.11
C LEU A 189 4.74 10.85 -12.84
N TYR A 190 5.91 11.31 -12.37
CA TYR A 190 7.04 10.47 -11.95
C TYR A 190 7.31 10.52 -10.44
N SER A 191 6.66 11.43 -9.70
CA SER A 191 6.97 11.65 -8.28
C SER A 191 6.57 10.44 -7.44
N TYR A 192 7.37 10.14 -6.42
CA TYR A 192 7.05 9.10 -5.45
C TYR A 192 6.44 9.75 -4.20
N VAL A 193 5.19 9.41 -3.90
CA VAL A 193 4.46 9.85 -2.68
C VAL A 193 4.47 11.38 -2.49
N ALA A 194 4.43 12.15 -3.58
CA ALA A 194 4.61 13.61 -3.60
C ALA A 194 5.87 14.12 -2.83
N ASN A 195 6.93 13.31 -2.83
CA ASN A 195 8.20 13.51 -2.10
C ASN A 195 8.08 13.45 -0.56
N ASN A 196 7.08 12.75 -0.02
CA ASN A 196 6.96 12.46 1.42
C ASN A 196 7.01 10.94 1.75
N PRO A 197 8.07 10.21 1.35
CA PRO A 197 8.14 8.75 1.49
C PRO A 197 8.29 8.28 2.95
N VAL A 198 8.68 9.16 3.89
CA VAL A 198 8.73 8.83 5.33
C VAL A 198 7.32 8.63 5.91
N ASN A 199 6.29 9.21 5.28
CA ASN A 199 4.91 9.15 5.74
C ASN A 199 3.98 8.52 4.70
N GLY A 200 4.48 7.72 3.75
CA GLY A 200 3.62 7.10 2.74
C GLY A 200 4.37 6.28 1.70
N ILE A 201 3.62 5.53 0.91
CA ILE A 201 4.10 4.47 0.01
C ILE A 201 3.21 4.38 -1.24
N ASP A 202 3.71 3.81 -2.34
CA ASP A 202 2.90 3.40 -3.50
C ASP A 202 3.28 1.97 -3.94
N PRO A 203 2.71 0.90 -3.31
CA PRO A 203 3.05 -0.49 -3.64
C PRO A 203 2.52 -0.97 -5.00
N TRP A 204 1.57 -0.24 -5.58
CA TRP A 204 0.91 -0.59 -6.84
C TRP A 204 1.47 0.17 -8.03
N GLY A 205 2.28 1.20 -7.78
CA GLY A 205 2.84 2.06 -8.81
C GLY A 205 1.77 2.89 -9.50
N LEU A 206 0.74 3.33 -8.77
CA LEU A 206 -0.41 4.09 -9.29
C LEU A 206 -0.88 5.21 -8.34
N ILE A 207 -1.06 4.92 -7.05
CA ILE A 207 -1.64 5.86 -6.07
C ILE A 207 -0.93 5.70 -4.72
N ARG A 208 -0.56 6.84 -4.14
CA ARG A 208 0.06 6.89 -2.80
C ARG A 208 -0.95 6.59 -1.68
N ALA A 209 -0.58 5.66 -0.79
CA ALA A 209 -1.14 5.57 0.56
C ALA A 209 -0.30 6.43 1.53
N VAL A 210 -0.93 7.07 2.52
CA VAL A 210 -0.26 8.01 3.44
C VAL A 210 -0.51 7.61 4.90
N PHE A 211 0.57 7.37 5.64
CA PHE A 211 0.57 7.06 7.06
C PHE A 211 0.70 8.35 7.89
N ASN A 212 -0.40 8.82 8.47
CA ASN A 212 -0.42 10.04 9.29
C ASN A 212 -0.33 9.74 10.80
N ALA A 213 0.79 10.06 11.43
CA ALA A 213 0.96 10.04 12.89
C ALA A 213 0.49 11.37 13.53
N GLY A 214 -0.82 11.51 13.77
CA GLY A 214 -1.41 12.74 14.31
C GLY A 214 -1.21 12.91 15.83
N GLY A 215 -0.57 14.01 16.24
CA GLY A 215 -0.49 14.43 17.65
C GLY A 215 -1.67 15.31 18.08
N HIS A 216 -2.22 15.08 19.27
CA HIS A 216 -3.28 15.94 19.83
C HIS A 216 -2.71 17.28 20.33
N ILE A 217 -3.29 18.39 19.86
CA ILE A 217 -3.16 19.71 20.49
C ILE A 217 -4.38 19.95 21.36
N TRP A 218 -4.17 20.27 22.64
CA TRP A 218 -5.23 20.61 23.58
C TRP A 218 -5.68 22.07 23.38
N ILE A 219 -6.99 22.29 23.25
CA ILE A 219 -7.62 23.61 23.13
C ILE A 219 -8.69 23.73 24.24
N PRO A 220 -8.76 24.84 24.99
CA PRO A 220 -9.66 24.97 26.14
C PRO A 220 -11.16 25.06 25.76
N PRO A 221 -12.08 24.77 26.71
CA PRO A 221 -13.42 24.23 26.39
C PRO A 221 -14.47 25.18 25.77
N THR A 222 -14.12 26.42 25.42
CA THR A 222 -15.08 27.42 24.91
C THR A 222 -14.98 27.67 23.40
N ALA A 223 -13.95 27.12 22.73
CA ALA A 223 -13.93 26.98 21.29
C ALA A 223 -14.37 25.55 20.92
N GLY A 224 -15.23 25.41 19.90
CA GLY A 224 -15.76 24.11 19.50
C GLY A 224 -14.67 23.14 19.03
N SER A 225 -14.94 21.84 19.15
CA SER A 225 -14.02 20.78 18.73
C SER A 225 -13.70 20.86 17.23
N PHE A 226 -12.44 21.15 16.90
CA PHE A 226 -11.97 21.15 15.51
C PHE A 226 -11.78 19.71 15.03
N GLY A 227 -12.74 19.19 14.26
CA GLY A 227 -12.68 17.84 13.71
C GLY A 227 -11.68 17.74 12.55
N LEU A 228 -10.67 16.87 12.69
CA LEU A 228 -9.81 16.47 11.58
C LEU A 228 -10.44 15.29 10.83
N ASN A 229 -10.39 15.32 9.50
CA ASN A 229 -10.92 14.26 8.65
C ASN A 229 -9.90 13.13 8.49
N PHE A 230 -10.36 11.88 8.50
CA PHE A 230 -9.53 10.71 8.23
C PHE A 230 -9.74 10.23 6.78
N SER A 231 -8.77 10.53 5.93
CA SER A 231 -8.58 10.00 4.57
C SER A 231 -7.23 9.26 4.58
N SER A 232 -7.12 7.97 4.23
CA SER A 232 -7.95 7.11 3.37
C SER A 232 -8.14 7.66 1.96
N GLU A 233 -7.51 7.11 0.92
CA GLU A 233 -7.36 5.69 0.53
C GLU A 233 -6.46 4.80 1.44
N TRP A 234 -7.08 4.07 2.39
CA TRP A 234 -6.43 3.34 3.50
C TRP A 234 -5.98 4.29 4.66
N TRP A 235 -6.01 4.12 5.99
CA TRP A 235 -6.54 3.18 7.01
C TRP A 235 -6.82 4.00 8.30
N GLY A 236 -7.63 3.52 9.24
CA GLY A 236 -7.91 4.32 10.46
C GLY A 236 -8.79 3.73 11.57
N LEU A 237 -8.47 2.54 12.09
CA LEU A 237 -9.18 1.98 13.26
C LEU A 237 -8.43 2.36 14.55
N SER A 238 -9.01 3.25 15.37
CA SER A 238 -8.38 3.76 16.60
C SER A 238 -8.87 3.07 17.87
N TYR A 239 -7.96 2.43 18.61
CA TYR A 239 -8.27 1.84 19.91
C TYR A 239 -7.91 2.81 21.05
N TYR A 240 -8.92 3.26 21.81
CA TYR A 240 -8.73 3.94 23.09
C TYR A 240 -9.69 3.40 24.15
N LYS A 241 -9.14 2.71 25.15
CA LYS A 241 -9.86 2.42 26.40
C LYS A 241 -9.91 3.72 27.21
N ASN A 242 -11.11 4.24 27.45
CA ASN A 242 -11.33 5.36 28.36
C ASN A 242 -12.60 5.11 29.18
N GLU A 243 -12.43 5.03 30.50
CA GLU A 243 -13.49 4.78 31.48
C GLU A 243 -13.94 6.13 32.07
N TYR A 244 -15.11 6.63 31.67
CA TYR A 244 -16.04 7.39 32.53
C TYR A 244 -17.37 7.60 31.77
N LYS A 245 -18.45 7.94 32.48
CA LYS A 245 -19.83 7.91 31.96
C LYS A 245 -20.22 9.15 31.14
N GLY A 246 -21.10 8.98 30.15
CA GLY A 246 -22.02 10.04 29.71
C GLY A 246 -21.90 10.59 28.28
N MET A 247 -21.26 9.89 27.34
CA MET A 247 -21.19 10.33 25.93
C MET A 247 -21.55 9.21 24.96
N SER A 248 -22.36 9.54 23.95
CA SER A 248 -22.46 8.73 22.72
C SER A 248 -21.13 8.77 21.96
N LYS A 249 -20.76 7.65 21.34
CA LYS A 249 -19.57 7.54 20.49
C LYS A 249 -20.01 7.09 19.11
N GLU A 250 -19.66 7.89 18.11
CA GLU A 250 -19.95 7.64 16.70
C GLU A 250 -18.68 7.10 16.01
N PHE A 251 -18.85 6.16 15.08
CA PHE A 251 -17.76 5.52 14.36
C PHE A 251 -18.20 5.26 12.92
N VAL A 252 -17.54 5.92 11.97
CA VAL A 252 -17.88 5.91 10.54
C VAL A 252 -16.70 5.36 9.75
N ILE A 253 -16.99 4.35 8.92
CA ILE A 253 -16.07 3.75 7.95
C ILE A 253 -16.59 4.12 6.56
N GLY A 254 -15.73 4.50 5.61
CA GLY A 254 -16.15 4.78 4.23
C GLY A 254 -15.01 4.92 3.24
N SER A 255 -15.29 4.64 1.97
CA SER A 255 -14.34 4.71 0.85
C SER A 255 -14.86 5.55 -0.32
N LEU A 256 -13.90 5.96 -1.14
CA LEU A 256 -14.06 6.39 -2.53
C LEU A 256 -13.00 5.58 -3.32
N TRP A 257 -13.23 5.07 -4.52
CA TRP A 257 -14.36 5.28 -5.46
C TRP A 257 -15.09 3.98 -5.87
N ASP A 258 -16.17 4.18 -6.65
CA ASP A 258 -17.01 3.25 -7.43
C ASP A 258 -17.70 2.05 -6.77
N VAL A 259 -17.08 1.31 -5.84
CA VAL A 259 -17.82 0.35 -4.97
C VAL A 259 -17.34 0.48 -3.52
N GLY A 260 -18.06 1.29 -2.75
CA GLY A 260 -17.82 1.47 -1.32
C GLY A 260 -18.96 0.92 -0.47
N VAL A 261 -18.69 -0.12 0.33
CA VAL A 261 -19.57 -0.56 1.42
C VAL A 261 -19.03 0.03 2.72
N SER A 262 -19.66 1.10 3.18
CA SER A 262 -19.50 1.55 4.57
C SER A 262 -20.26 0.63 5.53
N ALA A 263 -19.72 0.42 6.73
CA ALA A 263 -20.39 -0.28 7.82
C ALA A 263 -19.94 0.34 9.15
N GLY A 264 -20.84 1.06 9.82
CA GLY A 264 -20.62 1.60 11.16
C GLY A 264 -21.44 0.85 12.22
N ILE A 265 -20.95 0.79 13.47
CA ILE A 265 -21.69 0.28 14.63
C ILE A 265 -21.52 1.25 15.79
N SER A 266 -22.63 1.80 16.30
CA SER A 266 -22.68 2.62 17.51
C SER A 266 -23.15 1.82 18.75
N GLY A 267 -22.92 2.35 19.95
CA GLY A 267 -23.54 1.84 21.19
C GLY A 267 -22.91 0.59 21.83
N LEU A 268 -21.67 0.22 21.49
CA LEU A 268 -20.96 -0.97 22.03
C LEU A 268 -20.41 -0.79 23.47
N SER A 269 -21.20 -0.21 24.39
CA SER A 269 -20.82 -0.10 25.80
C SER A 269 -22.02 -0.14 26.76
N GLY A 270 -22.05 -1.14 27.64
CA GLY A 270 -23.03 -1.25 28.73
C GLY A 270 -24.18 -2.22 28.45
N CYS A 271 -24.59 -2.94 29.49
CA CYS A 271 -25.81 -3.75 29.51
C CYS A 271 -26.92 -2.97 30.22
N GLU A 272 -27.56 -2.04 29.52
CA GLU A 272 -28.76 -1.34 30.00
C GLU A 272 -29.85 -1.38 28.90
N ASN A 273 -31.10 -1.64 29.30
CA ASN A 273 -32.21 -1.72 28.36
C ASN A 273 -32.57 -0.33 27.82
N GLY A 274 -32.67 -0.22 26.49
CA GLY A 274 -33.11 1.00 25.80
C GLY A 274 -32.03 1.77 25.03
N THR A 275 -30.77 1.34 25.07
CA THR A 275 -29.70 1.95 24.24
C THR A 275 -29.98 1.71 22.75
N GLU A 276 -30.04 2.81 21.99
CA GLU A 276 -30.14 2.78 20.53
C GLU A 276 -28.78 2.42 19.90
N ARG A 277 -28.83 1.61 18.83
CA ARG A 277 -27.68 1.07 18.10
C ARG A 277 -27.89 1.32 16.62
N THR A 278 -26.89 1.81 15.93
CA THR A 278 -27.01 2.23 14.52
C THR A 278 -26.08 1.40 13.65
N LEU A 279 -26.62 0.90 12.54
CA LEU A 279 -25.91 0.21 11.46
C LEU A 279 -26.17 0.94 10.15
N ALA A 280 -25.15 1.53 9.55
CA ALA A 280 -25.26 2.36 8.34
C ALA A 280 -24.48 1.77 7.16
N PHE A 281 -25.06 1.86 5.97
CA PHE A 281 -24.53 1.36 4.69
C PHE A 281 -24.71 2.39 3.57
N GLY A 282 -23.64 2.69 2.85
CA GLY A 282 -23.67 3.44 1.60
C GLY A 282 -23.71 2.53 0.37
N LEU A 283 -24.31 3.02 -0.71
CA LEU A 283 -24.21 2.42 -2.05
C LEU A 283 -23.78 3.48 -3.05
N GLY A 284 -22.48 3.59 -3.25
CA GLY A 284 -21.87 4.55 -4.17
C GLY A 284 -22.02 6.01 -3.70
N LYS A 285 -21.91 6.95 -4.64
CA LYS A 285 -21.68 8.38 -4.37
C LYS A 285 -22.89 9.18 -3.85
N TYR A 286 -24.10 8.62 -3.91
CA TYR A 286 -25.34 9.41 -3.79
C TYR A 286 -26.39 8.86 -2.83
N LEU A 287 -26.23 7.63 -2.32
CA LEU A 287 -27.29 6.88 -1.64
C LEU A 287 -26.76 6.27 -0.34
N GLY A 288 -27.40 6.62 0.78
CA GLY A 288 -27.11 6.08 2.11
C GLY A 288 -28.35 5.54 2.81
N PHE A 289 -28.16 4.42 3.51
CA PHE A 289 -29.16 3.78 4.36
C PHE A 289 -28.63 3.67 5.79
N GLN A 290 -29.50 3.86 6.77
CA GLN A 290 -29.21 3.73 8.18
C GLN A 290 -30.33 2.96 8.86
N PHE A 291 -29.96 1.92 9.61
CA PHE A 291 -30.85 1.08 10.38
C PHE A 291 -30.57 1.35 11.87
N THR A 292 -31.54 1.93 12.57
CA THR A 292 -31.48 2.13 14.02
C THR A 292 -32.26 1.02 14.71
N PHE A 293 -31.65 0.40 15.71
CA PHE A 293 -32.18 -0.69 16.52
C PHE A 293 -32.25 -0.25 17.99
N LYS A 294 -33.19 -0.79 18.75
CA LYS A 294 -33.40 -0.49 20.17
C LYS A 294 -33.54 -1.77 20.95
N GLY A 295 -32.48 -2.13 21.68
CA GLY A 295 -32.31 -3.50 22.17
C GLY A 295 -32.03 -4.46 21.01
N ASP A 296 -32.93 -5.42 20.80
CA ASP A 296 -32.92 -6.44 19.73
C ASP A 296 -33.88 -6.13 18.57
N LYS A 297 -34.81 -5.17 18.73
CA LYS A 297 -35.75 -4.74 17.68
C LYS A 297 -35.13 -3.70 16.75
N LEU A 298 -35.51 -3.75 15.46
CA LEU A 298 -35.36 -2.63 14.54
C LEU A 298 -36.38 -1.54 14.93
N ASP A 299 -35.91 -0.30 15.06
CA ASP A 299 -36.66 0.85 15.59
C ASP A 299 -36.95 1.88 14.48
N ALA A 300 -35.98 2.12 13.59
CA ALA A 300 -36.17 2.97 12.42
C ALA A 300 -35.28 2.58 11.23
N ILE A 301 -35.78 2.83 10.01
CA ILE A 301 -34.96 2.86 8.79
C ILE A 301 -34.94 4.29 8.27
N THR A 302 -33.75 4.82 8.03
CA THR A 302 -33.51 6.15 7.48
C THR A 302 -32.80 6.03 6.13
N ALA A 303 -33.36 6.63 5.08
CA ALA A 303 -32.71 6.74 3.77
C ALA A 303 -32.39 8.20 3.44
N GLY A 304 -31.19 8.44 2.88
CA GLY A 304 -30.68 9.77 2.54
C GLY A 304 -30.04 9.82 1.15
N TRP A 305 -30.29 10.92 0.43
CA TRP A 305 -29.74 11.19 -0.90
C TRP A 305 -29.00 12.52 -0.92
N GLY A 306 -27.80 12.57 -1.50
CA GLY A 306 -27.03 13.81 -1.65
C GLY A 306 -25.56 13.59 -2.04
N ARG A 307 -24.89 14.66 -2.49
CA ARG A 307 -23.41 14.74 -2.46
C ARG A 307 -22.99 15.19 -1.06
N GLY A 308 -21.78 14.81 -0.64
CA GLY A 308 -21.21 15.32 0.61
C GLY A 308 -21.20 16.86 0.64
N TRP A 309 -21.56 17.43 1.79
CA TRP A 309 -21.88 18.83 2.05
C TRP A 309 -23.29 19.29 1.56
N SER A 310 -24.06 19.80 2.53
CA SER A 310 -25.47 20.30 2.47
C SER A 310 -26.60 19.26 2.39
N LEU A 311 -27.37 19.21 3.50
CA LEU A 311 -28.78 18.77 3.63
C LEU A 311 -29.21 17.48 2.89
N PRO A 312 -28.99 16.28 3.45
CA PRO A 312 -29.62 15.06 2.95
C PRO A 312 -31.15 15.13 3.15
N VAL A 313 -31.92 14.91 2.08
CA VAL A 313 -33.37 14.66 2.21
C VAL A 313 -33.53 13.31 2.92
N THR A 314 -34.02 13.37 4.16
CA THR A 314 -33.96 12.27 5.12
C THR A 314 -35.37 11.72 5.37
N PHE A 315 -35.63 10.50 4.92
CA PHE A 315 -36.89 9.79 5.18
C PHE A 315 -36.67 8.73 6.25
N THR A 316 -37.22 8.97 7.44
CA THR A 316 -37.20 8.02 8.57
C THR A 316 -38.55 7.32 8.66
N ILE A 317 -38.56 5.99 8.53
CA ILE A 317 -39.73 5.14 8.75
C ILE A 317 -39.58 4.48 10.12
N PRO A 318 -40.40 4.82 11.14
CA PRO A 318 -40.40 4.13 12.42
C PRO A 318 -41.01 2.73 12.28
N TRP A 319 -40.30 1.71 12.75
CA TRP A 319 -40.67 0.30 12.59
C TRP A 319 -41.41 -0.23 13.83
N ASN A 320 -42.64 0.24 14.01
CA ASN A 320 -43.46 -0.16 15.17
C ASN A 320 -44.06 -1.58 15.00
N VAL A 321 -43.49 -2.56 15.72
CA VAL A 321 -44.04 -3.91 15.94
C VAL A 321 -43.83 -4.31 17.40
#